data_AF-A0AAI9U1Q6-F1
#
_entry.id   AF-A0AAI9U1Q6-F1
#
_cell.length_a   1.000
_cell.length_b   1.000
_cell.length_c   1.000
_cell.angle_alpha   90.00
_cell.angle_beta   90.00
_cell.angle_gamma   90.00
#
_symmetry.space_group_name_H-M   'P 1'
#
loop_
_entity.id
_entity.type
_entity.pdbx_description
1 polymer ?
#
loop_
_entity_poly.entity_id
_entity_poly.type
_entity_poly.pdbx_seq_one_letter_code
_entity_poly.pdbx_strand_id
1 'polypeptide(L)'
;MALSFVRQASLVALLASTTFAQTFTDCDPTKKTCPANKGLTKSTYEVDFTKGADNDAWTVTAGNITYGTDGAEFTLNKKGDAPTIETSWYFFFGRAEVLMKAAPGTGIVSSVVIESDDLDEVDWEWLGGKDAEVQTNYFGKGNTTSYDRGAFHTIAATQTEYHNYTIDWTKEAVTWYINSNLVRTLNYADALGGKNFPQTPARLRLGIWAGGDPDNNAGTITWAGGETDYTKAPFTMTVQKVSITNANPGGSYTYSDMTGDYSSIKIGAATDDSTNAGQNDTTSGNTTSESASGSSDATATPSSGFPVSSGAPLRNSTTTGTTIRPTVAPSATQSGSSASATASTGASAAAGKLLTGATVGTGLFGFALVAMAGLF
;
A
#
# COMPACT_ATOMS: atom_id res chain seq x y z
N MET A 1 16.51 32.69 33.34
CA MET A 1 15.63 33.02 32.20
C MET A 1 15.98 32.06 31.07
N ALA A 2 15.20 30.99 30.92
CA ALA A 2 15.14 30.11 29.74
C ALA A 2 14.04 29.08 30.02
N LEU A 3 12.79 29.41 29.71
CA LEU A 3 11.70 28.43 29.71
C LEU A 3 11.73 27.70 28.37
N SER A 4 12.04 26.40 28.43
CA SER A 4 11.89 25.46 27.33
C SER A 4 10.38 25.27 27.05
N PHE A 5 9.94 25.66 25.86
CA PHE A 5 8.62 25.31 25.34
C PHE A 5 8.69 23.88 24.79
N VAL A 6 8.34 22.90 25.62
CA VAL A 6 8.00 21.56 25.13
C VAL A 6 6.61 21.66 24.50
N ARG A 7 6.56 21.64 23.16
CA ARG A 7 5.31 21.41 22.43
C ARG A 7 4.89 19.96 22.70
N GLN A 8 3.89 19.77 23.55
CA GLN A 8 3.20 18.50 23.68
C GLN A 8 2.47 18.23 22.35
N ALA A 9 3.01 17.30 21.56
CA ALA A 9 2.25 16.65 20.51
C ALA A 9 1.27 15.70 21.22
N SER A 10 -0.01 16.07 21.25
CA SER A 10 -1.07 15.19 21.73
C SER A 10 -1.20 14.01 20.77
N LEU A 11 -0.64 12.86 21.15
CA LEU A 11 -0.83 11.59 20.48
C LEU A 11 -2.25 11.09 20.81
N VAL A 12 -3.24 11.50 20.01
CA VAL A 12 -4.56 10.88 20.07
C VAL A 12 -4.46 9.56 19.31
N ALA A 13 -4.20 8.48 20.04
CA ALA A 13 -4.34 7.12 19.52
C ALA A 13 -5.83 6.84 19.33
N LEU A 14 -6.40 7.28 18.21
CA LEU A 14 -7.72 6.87 17.76
C LEU A 14 -7.64 5.39 17.43
N LEU A 15 -8.28 4.57 18.25
CA LEU A 15 -8.50 3.15 17.98
C LEU A 15 -9.45 3.05 16.77
N ALA A 16 -8.88 3.04 15.56
CA ALA A 16 -9.58 2.72 14.33
C ALA A 16 -9.86 1.21 14.32
N SER A 17 -10.80 0.76 15.14
CA SER A 17 -11.23 -0.64 15.14
C SER A 17 -11.85 -0.97 13.78
N THR A 18 -11.10 -1.68 12.95
CA THR A 18 -11.55 -2.57 11.86
C THR A 18 -12.45 -1.97 10.77
N THR A 19 -11.81 -1.72 9.64
CA THR A 19 -12.39 -1.67 8.29
C THR A 19 -12.49 -3.10 7.74
N PHE A 20 -13.25 -3.98 8.41
CA PHE A 20 -13.52 -5.35 7.90
C PHE A 20 -14.20 -5.35 6.52
N ALA A 21 -14.75 -4.20 6.10
CA ALA A 21 -15.41 -4.08 4.82
C ALA A 21 -14.46 -4.29 3.63
N GLN A 22 -13.14 -4.12 3.82
CA GLN A 22 -12.23 -4.12 2.68
C GLN A 22 -11.25 -5.29 2.65
N THR A 23 -10.70 -5.75 3.76
CA THR A 23 -9.58 -6.72 3.78
C THR A 23 -9.99 -8.03 4.46
N PHE A 24 -10.09 -9.10 3.68
CA PHE A 24 -10.46 -10.44 4.15
C PHE A 24 -9.81 -11.53 3.31
N THR A 25 -9.77 -12.73 3.89
CA THR A 25 -9.27 -13.94 3.24
C THR A 25 -10.21 -15.12 3.48
N ASP A 26 -10.52 -15.86 2.42
CA ASP A 26 -11.27 -17.12 2.52
C ASP A 26 -10.41 -18.25 3.12
N CYS A 27 -9.09 -18.13 2.94
CA CYS A 27 -8.13 -19.11 3.39
C CYS A 27 -6.85 -18.45 3.92
N ASP A 28 -6.76 -18.30 5.24
CA ASP A 28 -5.53 -17.83 5.91
C ASP A 28 -4.48 -18.97 5.99
N PRO A 29 -3.36 -18.87 5.24
CA PRO A 29 -2.33 -19.91 5.20
C PRO A 29 -1.50 -19.98 6.49
N THR A 30 -1.62 -19.01 7.41
CA THR A 30 -1.01 -19.08 8.74
C THR A 30 -1.83 -19.91 9.74
N LYS A 31 -3.02 -20.37 9.31
CA LYS A 31 -3.97 -21.12 10.15
C LYS A 31 -4.29 -22.51 9.60
N LYS A 32 -4.22 -22.69 8.28
CA LYS A 32 -4.56 -23.93 7.58
C LYS A 32 -3.81 -24.01 6.26
N THR A 33 -3.75 -25.21 5.65
CA THR A 33 -3.23 -25.36 4.29
C THR A 33 -4.24 -24.78 3.30
N CYS A 34 -3.76 -23.93 2.40
CA CYS A 34 -4.56 -23.25 1.39
C CYS A 34 -4.16 -23.68 -0.03
N PRO A 35 -5.09 -23.59 -1.01
CA PRO A 35 -4.73 -23.73 -2.42
C PRO A 35 -3.65 -22.73 -2.82
N ALA A 36 -2.88 -23.06 -3.86
CA ALA A 36 -1.89 -22.14 -4.40
C ALA A 36 -2.58 -20.90 -5.00
N ASN A 37 -2.02 -19.72 -4.75
CA ASN A 37 -2.45 -18.49 -5.40
C ASN A 37 -2.09 -18.53 -6.87
N LYS A 38 -3.01 -18.13 -7.77
CA LYS A 38 -2.71 -17.94 -9.19
C LYS A 38 -1.71 -16.78 -9.33
N GLY A 39 -0.59 -17.00 -9.99
CA GLY A 39 0.46 -15.99 -10.13
C GLY A 39 0.38 -15.20 -11.44
N LEU A 40 0.86 -13.96 -11.41
CA LEU A 40 1.20 -13.22 -12.61
C LEU A 40 2.47 -13.80 -13.23
N THR A 41 2.31 -14.47 -14.37
CA THR A 41 3.39 -15.16 -15.08
C THR A 41 4.38 -14.22 -15.77
N LYS A 42 4.00 -12.95 -15.94
CA LYS A 42 4.81 -11.92 -16.60
C LYS A 42 5.51 -11.03 -15.58
N SER A 43 6.66 -10.46 -15.96
CA SER A 43 7.36 -9.45 -15.17
C SER A 43 6.60 -8.13 -15.10
N THR A 44 5.76 -7.83 -16.10
CA THR A 44 4.99 -6.59 -16.15
C THR A 44 3.55 -6.83 -16.59
N TYR A 45 2.67 -6.00 -16.07
CA TYR A 45 1.27 -5.90 -16.45
C TYR A 45 0.88 -4.41 -16.49
N GLU A 46 0.15 -3.99 -17.50
CA GLU A 46 -0.43 -2.64 -17.56
C GLU A 46 -1.85 -2.69 -18.10
N VAL A 47 -2.71 -1.83 -17.58
CA VAL A 47 -4.07 -1.62 -18.10
C VAL A 47 -4.38 -0.12 -18.11
N ASP A 48 -4.90 0.35 -19.25
CA ASP A 48 -5.48 1.68 -19.43
C ASP A 48 -7.01 1.54 -19.43
N PHE A 49 -7.63 1.87 -18.29
CA PHE A 49 -9.08 1.71 -18.11
C PHE A 49 -9.90 2.70 -18.94
N THR A 50 -9.29 3.72 -19.57
CA THR A 50 -9.97 4.55 -20.58
C THR A 50 -10.32 3.75 -21.84
N LYS A 51 -9.75 2.54 -21.99
CA LYS A 51 -10.02 1.60 -23.09
C LYS A 51 -11.06 0.54 -22.72
N GLY A 52 -11.60 0.58 -21.51
CA GLY A 52 -12.57 -0.40 -21.00
C GLY A 52 -11.97 -1.34 -19.95
N ALA A 53 -12.78 -2.30 -19.53
CA ALA A 53 -12.40 -3.32 -18.55
C ALA A 53 -11.40 -4.33 -19.13
N ASP A 54 -10.51 -4.83 -18.28
CA ASP A 54 -9.70 -6.03 -18.53
C ASP A 54 -10.26 -7.18 -17.67
N ASN A 55 -11.30 -7.84 -18.18
CA ASN A 55 -12.03 -8.89 -17.45
C ASN A 55 -11.21 -10.18 -17.27
N ASP A 56 -10.10 -10.34 -17.98
CA ASP A 56 -9.22 -11.51 -17.82
C ASP A 56 -8.28 -11.33 -16.62
N ALA A 57 -7.90 -10.09 -16.32
CA ALA A 57 -6.99 -9.75 -15.25
C ALA A 57 -7.67 -9.25 -13.97
N TRP A 58 -8.94 -8.82 -14.03
CA TRP A 58 -9.66 -8.23 -12.90
C TRP A 58 -11.00 -8.90 -12.63
N THR A 59 -11.34 -9.03 -11.35
CA THR A 59 -12.62 -9.53 -10.86
C THR A 59 -13.33 -8.42 -10.08
N VAL A 60 -14.62 -8.22 -10.34
CA VAL A 60 -15.49 -7.37 -9.51
C VAL A 60 -15.91 -8.18 -8.29
N THR A 61 -15.48 -7.76 -7.10
CA THR A 61 -15.78 -8.46 -5.83
C THR A 61 -16.96 -7.86 -5.10
N ALA A 62 -17.29 -6.60 -5.36
CA ALA A 62 -18.47 -5.94 -4.81
C ALA A 62 -18.96 -4.83 -5.74
N GLY A 63 -20.28 -4.59 -5.74
CA GLY A 63 -20.92 -3.52 -6.50
C GLY A 63 -20.77 -3.68 -8.03
N ASN A 64 -20.67 -2.55 -8.73
CA ASN A 64 -20.51 -2.49 -10.17
C ASN A 64 -19.51 -1.38 -10.53
N ILE A 65 -18.63 -1.64 -11.50
CA ILE A 65 -17.69 -0.65 -12.04
C ILE A 65 -18.14 -0.23 -13.43
N THR A 66 -18.24 1.07 -13.65
CA THR A 66 -18.42 1.63 -15.00
C THR A 66 -17.06 2.02 -15.57
N TYR A 67 -16.91 1.91 -16.89
CA TYR A 67 -15.67 2.26 -17.58
C TYR A 67 -15.99 3.35 -18.61
N GLY A 68 -15.51 4.55 -18.33
CA GLY A 68 -15.74 5.75 -19.14
C GLY A 68 -14.47 6.25 -19.82
N THR A 69 -14.54 7.45 -20.41
CA THR A 69 -13.36 8.10 -21.02
C THR A 69 -12.30 8.47 -19.99
N ASP A 70 -12.69 8.61 -18.72
CA ASP A 70 -11.82 9.00 -17.64
C ASP A 70 -11.13 7.80 -16.95
N GLY A 71 -11.67 6.60 -17.12
CA GLY A 71 -11.16 5.36 -16.52
C GLY A 71 -12.24 4.48 -15.92
N ALA A 72 -11.84 3.60 -15.00
CA ALA A 72 -12.72 2.82 -14.16
C ALA A 72 -13.31 3.70 -13.04
N GLU A 73 -14.64 3.70 -12.93
CA GLU A 73 -15.41 4.53 -12.00
C GLU A 73 -16.06 3.66 -10.92
N PHE A 74 -15.68 3.93 -9.68
CA PHE A 74 -16.17 3.28 -8.48
C PHE A 74 -17.16 4.25 -7.82
N THR A 75 -18.47 3.99 -7.97
CA THR A 75 -19.49 4.95 -7.54
C THR A 75 -20.32 4.42 -6.37
N LEU A 76 -20.29 5.16 -5.25
CA LEU A 76 -21.14 4.95 -4.09
C LEU A 76 -22.41 5.81 -4.26
N ASN A 77 -23.56 5.16 -4.46
CA ASN A 77 -24.85 5.84 -4.68
C ASN A 77 -25.71 5.88 -3.41
N LYS A 78 -25.52 4.92 -2.51
CA LYS A 78 -26.33 4.76 -1.29
C LYS A 78 -25.55 4.00 -0.22
N LYS A 79 -26.12 3.97 0.99
CA LYS A 79 -25.63 3.16 2.11
C LYS A 79 -25.43 1.69 1.69
N GLY A 80 -24.30 1.11 2.10
CA GLY A 80 -23.92 -0.27 1.78
C GLY A 80 -23.26 -0.48 0.41
N ASP A 81 -23.23 0.53 -0.46
CA ASP A 81 -22.43 0.43 -1.69
C ASP A 81 -20.93 0.47 -1.33
N ALA A 82 -20.19 -0.54 -1.76
CA ALA A 82 -18.72 -0.59 -1.67
C ALA A 82 -18.08 -1.18 -2.95
N PRO A 83 -18.25 -0.55 -4.13
CA PRO A 83 -17.70 -1.06 -5.38
C PRO A 83 -16.21 -1.36 -5.28
N THR A 84 -15.83 -2.58 -5.62
CA THR A 84 -14.45 -3.08 -5.45
C THR A 84 -14.08 -4.02 -6.59
N ILE A 85 -12.85 -3.87 -7.11
CA ILE A 85 -12.21 -4.84 -8.01
C ILE A 85 -10.89 -5.30 -7.44
N GLU A 86 -10.46 -6.49 -7.84
CA GLU A 86 -9.14 -7.01 -7.52
C GLU A 86 -8.51 -7.74 -8.71
N THR A 87 -7.18 -7.82 -8.72
CA THR A 87 -6.50 -8.63 -9.73
C THR A 87 -6.82 -10.12 -9.52
N SER A 88 -7.16 -10.81 -10.60
CA SER A 88 -7.45 -12.26 -10.63
C SER A 88 -6.21 -13.15 -10.43
N TRP A 89 -5.08 -12.53 -10.13
CA TRP A 89 -3.78 -13.13 -9.91
C TRP A 89 -3.01 -12.32 -8.86
N TYR A 90 -1.96 -12.92 -8.34
CA TYR A 90 -1.07 -12.36 -7.34
C TYR A 90 0.26 -11.99 -7.97
N PHE A 91 0.95 -11.02 -7.40
CA PHE A 91 2.35 -10.73 -7.69
C PHE A 91 3.15 -10.82 -6.39
N PHE A 92 4.45 -11.07 -6.51
CA PHE A 92 5.27 -11.33 -5.33
C PHE A 92 6.50 -10.44 -5.33
N PHE A 93 6.45 -9.40 -4.48
CA PHE A 93 7.31 -8.23 -4.54
C PHE A 93 7.24 -7.52 -5.92
N GLY A 94 7.85 -6.35 -6.00
CA GLY A 94 7.90 -5.53 -7.20
C GLY A 94 7.20 -4.19 -6.96
N ARG A 95 6.34 -3.78 -7.87
CA ARG A 95 5.84 -2.39 -7.88
C ARG A 95 4.42 -2.32 -8.39
N ALA A 96 3.59 -1.49 -7.76
CA ALA A 96 2.24 -1.18 -8.22
C ALA A 96 2.10 0.34 -8.34
N GLU A 97 1.66 0.79 -9.51
CA GLU A 97 1.41 2.19 -9.83
C GLU A 97 -0.05 2.36 -10.23
N VAL A 98 -0.74 3.31 -9.59
CA VAL A 98 -2.14 3.58 -9.81
C VAL A 98 -2.32 5.07 -10.08
N LEU A 99 -2.73 5.39 -11.31
CA LEU A 99 -3.08 6.75 -11.70
C LEU A 99 -4.57 6.96 -11.43
N MET A 100 -4.89 7.75 -10.41
CA MET A 100 -6.27 7.91 -9.95
C MET A 100 -6.57 9.30 -9.37
N LYS A 101 -7.87 9.58 -9.24
CA LYS A 101 -8.45 10.65 -8.42
C LYS A 101 -9.40 10.01 -7.41
N ALA A 102 -9.34 10.46 -6.16
CA ALA A 102 -10.18 9.95 -5.09
C ALA A 102 -11.60 10.53 -5.14
N ALA A 103 -12.53 9.86 -4.47
CA ALA A 103 -13.90 10.34 -4.32
C ALA A 103 -14.00 11.46 -3.27
N PRO A 104 -14.79 12.51 -3.52
CA PRO A 104 -15.10 13.52 -2.52
C PRO A 104 -16.18 13.01 -1.53
N GLY A 105 -16.39 13.76 -0.45
CA GLY A 105 -17.47 13.55 0.50
C GLY A 105 -16.98 13.15 1.89
N THR A 106 -17.54 13.79 2.93
CA THR A 106 -17.25 13.43 4.32
C THR A 106 -17.52 11.95 4.57
N GLY A 107 -16.58 11.26 5.21
CA GLY A 107 -16.71 9.84 5.53
C GLY A 107 -16.53 8.89 4.34
N ILE A 108 -16.37 9.40 3.11
CA ILE A 108 -16.08 8.57 1.94
C ILE A 108 -14.59 8.24 1.91
N VAL A 109 -14.29 6.97 1.67
CA VAL A 109 -12.94 6.46 1.59
C VAL A 109 -12.71 5.90 0.19
N SER A 110 -11.62 6.33 -0.45
CA SER A 110 -11.08 5.69 -1.64
C SER A 110 -9.84 4.92 -1.24
N SER A 111 -9.59 3.78 -1.86
CA SER A 111 -8.59 2.84 -1.35
C SER A 111 -7.86 2.10 -2.47
N VAL A 112 -6.55 1.95 -2.29
CA VAL A 112 -5.66 1.12 -3.12
C VAL A 112 -4.91 0.20 -2.18
N VAL A 113 -5.12 -1.11 -2.28
CA VAL A 113 -4.61 -2.08 -1.31
C VAL A 113 -3.89 -3.22 -2.01
N ILE A 114 -2.65 -3.47 -1.63
CA ILE A 114 -1.94 -4.72 -1.93
C ILE A 114 -2.20 -5.65 -0.75
N GLU A 115 -2.92 -6.75 -0.96
CA GLU A 115 -3.36 -7.66 0.10
C GLU A 115 -3.02 -9.11 -0.22
N SER A 116 -2.43 -9.83 0.74
CA SER A 116 -2.18 -11.27 0.66
C SER A 116 -3.28 -12.09 1.35
N ASP A 117 -3.27 -13.41 1.12
CA ASP A 117 -4.18 -14.33 1.81
C ASP A 117 -3.87 -14.51 3.29
N ASP A 118 -2.67 -14.17 3.77
CA ASP A 118 -2.38 -14.09 5.22
C ASP A 118 -2.62 -12.72 5.82
N LEU A 119 -3.19 -11.77 5.05
CA LEU A 119 -3.48 -10.41 5.48
C LEU A 119 -2.21 -9.59 5.79
N ASP A 120 -1.12 -9.88 5.08
CA ASP A 120 -0.10 -8.86 4.81
C ASP A 120 -0.72 -7.80 3.87
N GLU A 121 -0.52 -6.53 4.19
CA GLU A 121 -1.23 -5.41 3.57
C GLU A 121 -0.31 -4.20 3.41
N VAL A 122 -0.40 -3.54 2.26
CA VAL A 122 0.17 -2.22 2.01
C VAL A 122 -0.86 -1.39 1.27
N ASP A 123 -1.18 -0.20 1.79
CA ASP A 123 -2.30 0.56 1.25
C ASP A 123 -2.04 2.08 1.12
N TRP A 124 -2.93 2.67 0.33
CA TRP A 124 -3.24 4.09 0.31
C TRP A 124 -4.72 4.29 0.61
N GLU A 125 -5.03 5.25 1.48
CA GLU A 125 -6.39 5.62 1.85
C GLU A 125 -6.59 7.14 1.70
N TRP A 126 -7.59 7.54 0.92
CA TRP A 126 -8.00 8.94 0.78
C TRP A 126 -9.31 9.15 1.50
N LEU A 127 -9.39 10.24 2.27
CA LEU A 127 -10.61 10.66 2.94
C LEU A 127 -11.26 11.78 2.13
N GLY A 128 -12.46 11.56 1.61
CA GLY A 128 -13.15 12.48 0.70
C GLY A 128 -13.50 13.85 1.30
N GLY A 129 -13.43 13.98 2.63
CA GLY A 129 -13.53 15.26 3.34
C GLY A 129 -12.22 16.05 3.43
N LYS A 130 -11.12 15.51 2.90
CA LYS A 130 -9.76 16.06 3.02
C LYS A 130 -9.02 16.01 1.68
N ASP A 131 -9.14 17.06 0.89
CA ASP A 131 -8.56 17.14 -0.46
C ASP A 131 -7.04 17.32 -0.50
N ALA A 132 -6.43 17.68 0.63
CA ALA A 132 -5.02 18.06 0.71
C ALA A 132 -4.10 17.01 1.36
N GLU A 133 -4.58 15.78 1.55
CA GLU A 133 -3.78 14.69 2.12
C GLU A 133 -4.19 13.30 1.63
N VAL A 134 -3.28 12.35 1.79
CA VAL A 134 -3.53 10.92 1.64
C VAL A 134 -2.85 10.17 2.79
N GLN A 135 -3.46 9.09 3.26
CA GLN A 135 -2.86 8.20 4.24
C GLN A 135 -2.18 7.01 3.55
N THR A 136 -1.06 6.58 4.11
CA THR A 136 -0.42 5.29 3.84
C THR A 136 -0.54 4.41 5.06
N ASN A 137 -0.75 3.12 4.91
CA ASN A 137 -0.75 2.18 6.02
C ASN A 137 -0.15 0.82 5.61
N TYR A 138 0.03 -0.05 6.59
CA TYR A 138 0.48 -1.41 6.35
C TYR A 138 0.01 -2.35 7.46
N PHE A 139 -0.26 -3.61 7.10
CA PHE A 139 -0.51 -4.69 8.04
C PHE A 139 0.35 -5.90 7.75
N GLY A 140 0.69 -6.62 8.81
CA GLY A 140 1.41 -7.88 8.68
C GLY A 140 0.61 -8.97 9.36
N LYS A 141 0.28 -10.03 8.64
CA LYS A 141 -0.43 -11.21 9.15
C LYS A 141 -1.76 -10.89 9.82
N GLY A 142 -2.45 -9.86 9.34
CA GLY A 142 -3.71 -9.36 9.93
C GLY A 142 -3.56 -8.82 11.36
N ASN A 143 -2.33 -8.50 11.79
CA ASN A 143 -2.07 -8.03 13.13
C ASN A 143 -2.66 -6.62 13.30
N THR A 144 -3.74 -6.52 14.08
CA THR A 144 -4.45 -5.27 14.40
C THR A 144 -4.23 -4.81 15.84
N THR A 145 -3.22 -5.35 16.53
CA THR A 145 -2.94 -4.99 17.94
C THR A 145 -2.55 -3.52 18.16
N SER A 146 -2.14 -2.83 17.08
CA SER A 146 -1.90 -1.39 17.08
C SER A 146 -2.39 -0.74 15.78
N TYR A 147 -2.80 0.52 15.85
CA TYR A 147 -3.25 1.34 14.73
C TYR A 147 -2.33 2.56 14.47
N ASP A 148 -1.12 2.53 15.02
CA ASP A 148 -0.10 3.59 14.90
C ASP A 148 0.71 3.52 13.60
N ARG A 149 0.33 2.65 12.66
CA ARG A 149 1.05 2.38 11.41
C ARG A 149 0.69 3.32 10.27
N GLY A 150 -0.41 4.07 10.41
CA GLY A 150 -0.84 5.06 9.44
C GLY A 150 0.08 6.28 9.42
N ALA A 151 0.40 6.80 8.24
CA ALA A 151 1.10 8.07 8.06
C ALA A 151 0.42 8.91 6.96
N PHE A 152 0.18 10.19 7.24
CA PHE A 152 -0.45 11.13 6.31
C PHE A 152 0.60 11.94 5.53
N HIS A 153 0.32 12.17 4.26
CA HIS A 153 1.19 12.88 3.32
C HIS A 153 0.43 14.00 2.64
N THR A 154 1.01 15.19 2.62
CA THR A 154 0.39 16.36 1.99
C THR A 154 0.49 16.28 0.46
N ILE A 155 -0.65 16.37 -0.20
CA ILE A 155 -0.78 16.51 -1.65
C ILE A 155 -2.12 17.18 -1.93
N ALA A 156 -2.13 18.26 -2.72
CA ALA A 156 -3.36 18.99 -3.02
C ALA A 156 -4.18 18.29 -4.11
N ALA A 157 -5.48 18.63 -4.20
CA ALA A 157 -6.34 18.26 -5.31
C ALA A 157 -6.57 16.75 -5.49
N THR A 158 -6.46 15.96 -4.43
CA THR A 158 -6.61 14.50 -4.51
C THR A 158 -7.97 14.03 -5.03
N GLN A 159 -9.03 14.84 -4.90
CA GLN A 159 -10.36 14.52 -5.45
C GLN A 159 -10.67 15.20 -6.79
N THR A 160 -9.79 16.06 -7.30
CA THR A 160 -10.05 16.83 -8.53
C THR A 160 -9.00 16.61 -9.63
N GLU A 161 -7.78 16.21 -9.27
CA GLU A 161 -6.67 15.93 -10.17
C GLU A 161 -6.23 14.46 -10.10
N TYR A 162 -5.71 13.96 -11.22
CA TYR A 162 -5.06 12.65 -11.25
C TYR A 162 -3.65 12.74 -10.68
N HIS A 163 -3.35 11.84 -9.76
CA HIS A 163 -1.99 11.64 -9.25
C HIS A 163 -1.58 10.18 -9.46
N ASN A 164 -0.30 9.96 -9.73
CA ASN A 164 0.27 8.62 -9.77
C ASN A 164 0.72 8.24 -8.36
N TYR A 165 0.08 7.24 -7.78
CA TYR A 165 0.42 6.68 -6.48
C TYR A 165 1.14 5.36 -6.69
N THR A 166 2.36 5.28 -6.16
CA THR A 166 3.21 4.11 -6.35
C THR A 166 3.56 3.47 -5.03
N ILE A 167 3.47 2.15 -4.99
CA ILE A 167 4.09 1.32 -3.97
C ILE A 167 5.20 0.53 -4.65
N ASP A 168 6.42 0.66 -4.15
CA ASP A 168 7.56 -0.18 -4.52
C ASP A 168 7.91 -1.04 -3.31
N TRP A 169 7.80 -2.36 -3.48
CA TRP A 169 7.73 -3.35 -2.42
C TRP A 169 8.78 -4.43 -2.66
N THR A 170 9.84 -4.39 -1.86
CA THR A 170 10.92 -5.37 -1.89
C THR A 170 10.97 -6.14 -0.56
N LYS A 171 11.90 -7.10 -0.45
CA LYS A 171 12.14 -7.83 0.80
C LYS A 171 12.72 -6.92 1.89
N GLU A 172 13.39 -5.85 1.49
CA GLU A 172 14.12 -4.94 2.37
C GLU A 172 13.27 -3.77 2.84
N ALA A 173 12.39 -3.25 1.96
CA ALA A 173 11.54 -2.11 2.29
C ALA A 173 10.27 -2.03 1.43
N VAL A 174 9.26 -1.38 1.98
CA VAL A 174 8.14 -0.81 1.23
C VAL A 174 8.35 0.69 1.13
N THR A 175 8.23 1.24 -0.08
CA THR A 175 8.34 2.67 -0.33
C THR A 175 7.14 3.18 -1.10
N TRP A 176 6.66 4.35 -0.69
CA TRP A 176 5.49 5.00 -1.27
C TRP A 176 5.90 6.27 -1.99
N TYR A 177 5.37 6.47 -3.20
CA TYR A 177 5.61 7.67 -4.01
C TYR A 177 4.31 8.33 -4.43
N ILE A 178 4.32 9.66 -4.50
CA ILE A 178 3.28 10.47 -5.12
C ILE A 178 3.91 11.26 -6.26
N ASN A 179 3.43 11.07 -7.49
CA ASN A 179 3.98 11.71 -8.69
C ASN A 179 5.51 11.56 -8.77
N SER A 180 6.01 10.34 -8.53
CA SER A 180 7.43 9.98 -8.48
C SER A 180 8.24 10.56 -7.31
N ASN A 181 7.64 11.32 -6.39
CA ASN A 181 8.31 11.80 -5.19
C ASN A 181 8.14 10.78 -4.07
N LEU A 182 9.25 10.30 -3.49
CA LEU A 182 9.24 9.42 -2.32
C LEU A 182 8.65 10.16 -1.11
N VAL A 183 7.60 9.63 -0.51
CA VAL A 183 6.94 10.22 0.68
C VAL A 183 7.08 9.36 1.94
N ARG A 184 7.29 8.05 1.79
CA ARG A 184 7.47 7.14 2.93
C ARG A 184 8.37 5.96 2.58
N THR A 185 9.14 5.53 3.57
CA THR A 185 9.87 4.26 3.58
C THR A 185 9.53 3.51 4.86
N LEU A 186 9.18 2.23 4.74
CA LEU A 186 9.09 1.26 5.82
C LEU A 186 10.19 0.22 5.58
N ASN A 187 11.21 0.19 6.43
CA ASN A 187 12.20 -0.89 6.33
C ASN A 187 11.66 -2.16 7.00
N TYR A 188 12.12 -3.32 6.54
CA TYR A 188 11.78 -4.63 7.12
C TYR A 188 11.91 -4.64 8.66
N ALA A 189 13.02 -4.10 9.18
CA ALA A 189 13.29 -4.07 10.61
C ALA A 189 12.33 -3.17 11.41
N ASP A 190 11.77 -2.13 10.80
CA ASP A 190 10.85 -1.18 11.45
C ASP A 190 9.47 -1.82 11.70
N ALA A 191 9.11 -2.82 10.90
CA ALA A 191 7.87 -3.58 11.02
C ALA A 191 7.98 -4.71 12.05
N LEU A 192 8.27 -4.34 13.31
CA LEU A 192 8.45 -5.27 14.44
C LEU A 192 9.56 -6.31 14.18
N GLY A 193 10.70 -5.85 13.66
CA GLY A 193 11.82 -6.74 13.30
C GLY A 193 11.46 -7.73 12.19
N GLY A 194 10.57 -7.35 11.27
CA GLY A 194 10.13 -8.17 10.14
C GLY A 194 8.84 -8.95 10.36
N LYS A 195 8.39 -9.11 11.61
CA LYS A 195 7.22 -9.93 11.92
C LYS A 195 5.92 -9.38 11.34
N ASN A 196 5.83 -8.06 11.23
CA ASN A 196 4.68 -7.37 10.64
C ASN A 196 5.02 -6.79 9.26
N PHE A 197 6.16 -7.16 8.66
CA PHE A 197 6.51 -6.65 7.33
C PHE A 197 5.70 -7.40 6.27
N PRO A 198 5.00 -6.70 5.35
CA PRO A 198 4.30 -7.33 4.24
C PRO A 198 5.29 -8.06 3.34
N GLN A 199 5.15 -9.37 3.18
CA GLN A 199 6.20 -10.19 2.59
C GLN A 199 5.68 -11.43 1.87
N THR A 200 4.39 -11.54 1.61
CA THR A 200 3.78 -12.70 0.97
C THR A 200 3.02 -12.29 -0.29
N PRO A 201 2.86 -13.19 -1.29
CA PRO A 201 2.22 -12.86 -2.57
C PRO A 201 0.88 -12.20 -2.36
N ALA A 202 0.64 -11.11 -3.07
CA ALA A 202 -0.51 -10.25 -2.87
C ALA A 202 -1.21 -9.91 -4.18
N ARG A 203 -2.51 -9.63 -4.10
CA ARG A 203 -3.33 -9.09 -5.18
C ARG A 203 -3.50 -7.58 -4.98
N LEU A 204 -3.72 -6.84 -6.07
CA LEU A 204 -4.06 -5.43 -5.98
C LEU A 204 -5.58 -5.30 -5.95
N ARG A 205 -6.10 -4.54 -4.98
CA ARG A 205 -7.52 -4.24 -4.79
C ARG A 205 -7.74 -2.73 -4.89
N LEU A 206 -8.79 -2.33 -5.58
CA LEU A 206 -9.19 -0.94 -5.80
C LEU A 206 -10.66 -0.81 -5.43
N GLY A 207 -11.00 0.20 -4.62
CA GLY A 207 -12.37 0.36 -4.19
C GLY A 207 -12.69 1.68 -3.51
N ILE A 208 -13.99 1.92 -3.37
CA ILE A 208 -14.57 3.03 -2.62
C ILE A 208 -15.55 2.48 -1.59
N TRP A 209 -15.63 3.08 -0.42
CA TRP A 209 -16.58 2.69 0.62
C TRP A 209 -16.87 3.85 1.59
N ALA A 210 -17.93 3.72 2.39
CA ALA A 210 -18.30 4.73 3.39
C ALA A 210 -17.71 4.36 4.76
N GLY A 211 -16.51 4.87 5.08
CA GLY A 211 -15.95 4.79 6.43
C GLY A 211 -16.79 5.54 7.47
N GLY A 212 -17.47 6.60 7.05
CA GLY A 212 -18.43 7.35 7.84
C GLY A 212 -19.84 6.75 7.88
N ASP A 213 -20.05 5.51 7.45
CA ASP A 213 -21.36 4.86 7.60
C ASP A 213 -21.79 4.87 9.08
N PRO A 214 -23.02 5.32 9.43
CA PRO A 214 -23.50 5.33 10.81
C PRO A 214 -23.52 3.96 11.51
N ASP A 215 -23.48 2.86 10.74
CA ASP A 215 -23.42 1.49 11.28
C ASP A 215 -21.97 1.06 11.59
N ASN A 216 -20.96 1.81 11.14
CA ASN A 216 -19.58 1.57 11.52
C ASN A 216 -19.34 1.95 12.98
N ASN A 217 -18.26 1.42 13.56
CA ASN A 217 -17.86 1.83 14.89
C ASN A 217 -17.37 3.28 14.90
N ALA A 218 -17.51 3.94 16.06
CA ALA A 218 -17.18 5.34 16.23
C ALA A 218 -15.72 5.69 15.88
N GLY A 219 -14.79 4.74 16.05
CA GLY A 219 -13.38 4.92 15.70
C GLY A 219 -13.19 5.08 14.19
N THR A 220 -13.78 4.19 13.39
CA THR A 220 -13.76 4.27 11.92
C THR A 220 -14.45 5.52 11.41
N ILE A 221 -15.63 5.88 11.94
CA ILE A 221 -16.35 7.10 11.54
C ILE A 221 -15.49 8.35 11.83
N THR A 222 -14.86 8.40 13.01
CA THR A 222 -13.98 9.52 13.40
C THR A 222 -12.75 9.59 12.50
N TRP A 223 -12.12 8.45 12.22
CA TRP A 223 -10.97 8.36 11.31
C TRP A 223 -11.34 8.84 9.89
N ALA A 224 -12.51 8.43 9.38
CA ALA A 224 -13.00 8.82 8.05
C ALA A 224 -13.40 10.31 7.94
N GLY A 225 -13.34 11.05 9.06
CA GLY A 225 -13.60 12.48 9.11
C GLY A 225 -15.05 12.86 9.45
N GLY A 226 -15.87 11.90 9.88
CA GLY A 226 -17.27 12.10 10.28
C GLY A 226 -18.25 11.22 9.52
N GLU A 227 -19.53 11.31 9.88
CA GLU A 227 -20.59 10.54 9.25
C GLU A 227 -20.78 10.91 7.77
N THR A 228 -21.07 9.91 6.95
CA THR A 228 -21.33 10.06 5.52
C THR A 228 -22.74 10.61 5.28
N ASP A 229 -22.81 11.71 4.53
CA ASP A 229 -24.08 12.30 4.09
C ASP A 229 -24.50 11.71 2.72
N TYR A 230 -25.21 10.58 2.75
CA TYR A 230 -25.70 9.92 1.54
C TYR A 230 -26.65 10.77 0.70
N THR A 231 -27.20 11.88 1.22
CA THR A 231 -28.02 12.80 0.41
C THR A 231 -27.21 13.56 -0.63
N LYS A 232 -25.88 13.58 -0.49
CA LYS A 232 -24.93 14.16 -1.45
C LYS A 232 -24.35 13.15 -2.43
N ALA A 233 -24.79 11.88 -2.37
CA ALA A 233 -24.44 10.89 -3.37
C ALA A 233 -24.92 11.33 -4.77
N PRO A 234 -24.27 10.89 -5.87
CA PRO A 234 -23.19 9.91 -5.89
C PRO A 234 -21.81 10.47 -5.50
N PHE A 235 -20.96 9.58 -4.96
CA PHE A 235 -19.54 9.82 -4.77
C PHE A 235 -18.74 8.84 -5.62
N THR A 236 -17.76 9.33 -6.39
CA THR A 236 -17.05 8.51 -7.38
C THR A 236 -15.54 8.65 -7.26
N MET A 237 -14.86 7.53 -7.08
CA MET A 237 -13.41 7.38 -7.27
C MET A 237 -13.17 6.97 -8.73
N THR A 238 -12.11 7.50 -9.35
CA THR A 238 -11.77 7.18 -10.75
C THR A 238 -10.32 6.73 -10.87
N VAL A 239 -10.11 5.56 -11.47
CA VAL A 239 -8.77 5.01 -11.76
C VAL A 239 -8.57 4.96 -13.26
N GLN A 240 -7.57 5.69 -13.76
CA GLN A 240 -7.29 5.78 -15.19
C GLN A 240 -6.38 4.65 -15.67
N LYS A 241 -5.29 4.39 -14.94
CA LYS A 241 -4.26 3.42 -15.36
C LYS A 241 -3.71 2.67 -14.16
N VAL A 242 -3.42 1.39 -14.34
CA VAL A 242 -2.61 0.58 -13.42
C VAL A 242 -1.40 0.02 -14.16
N SER A 243 -0.23 0.07 -13.52
CA SER A 243 0.98 -0.62 -13.96
C SER A 243 1.55 -1.43 -12.80
N ILE A 244 1.80 -2.72 -13.03
CA ILE A 244 2.39 -3.64 -12.04
C ILE A 244 3.68 -4.23 -12.60
N THR A 245 4.72 -4.24 -11.79
CA THR A 245 5.94 -5.04 -12.00
C THR A 245 5.94 -6.16 -10.97
N ASN A 246 6.02 -7.40 -11.43
CA ASN A 246 6.20 -8.57 -10.57
C ASN A 246 7.68 -8.94 -10.52
N ALA A 247 8.28 -8.82 -9.33
CA ALA A 247 9.70 -9.16 -9.15
C ALA A 247 9.96 -10.67 -9.23
N ASN A 248 8.94 -11.50 -8.99
CA ASN A 248 9.05 -12.96 -9.01
C ASN A 248 7.93 -13.58 -9.87
N PRO A 249 8.00 -13.48 -11.20
CA PRO A 249 7.01 -14.08 -12.09
C PRO A 249 6.86 -15.59 -11.89
N GLY A 250 5.61 -16.06 -11.80
CA GLY A 250 5.28 -17.46 -11.56
C GLY A 250 3.84 -17.79 -11.94
N GLY A 251 3.58 -19.06 -12.26
CA GLY A 251 2.23 -19.55 -12.53
C GLY A 251 1.39 -19.70 -11.27
N SER A 252 2.05 -19.95 -10.14
CA SER A 252 1.40 -20.02 -8.84
C SER A 252 2.36 -19.71 -7.69
N TYR A 253 1.80 -19.37 -6.54
CA TYR A 253 2.52 -19.25 -5.28
C TYR A 253 1.89 -20.15 -4.23
N THR A 254 2.70 -20.98 -3.58
CA THR A 254 2.25 -21.90 -2.54
C THR A 254 3.00 -21.64 -1.25
N TYR A 255 2.28 -21.49 -0.14
CA TYR A 255 2.85 -21.45 1.19
C TYR A 255 3.27 -22.88 1.58
N SER A 256 4.57 -23.15 1.74
CA SER A 256 5.05 -24.48 2.11
C SER A 256 4.86 -24.83 3.59
N ASP A 257 4.58 -23.83 4.41
CA ASP A 257 4.32 -23.94 5.84
C ASP A 257 3.34 -22.85 6.29
N MET A 258 3.08 -22.75 7.60
CA MET A 258 2.12 -21.81 8.19
C MET A 258 2.79 -20.58 8.82
N THR A 259 4.06 -20.29 8.48
CA THR A 259 4.79 -19.17 9.10
C THR A 259 4.38 -17.80 8.56
N GLY A 260 3.90 -17.75 7.31
CA GLY A 260 3.70 -16.49 6.57
C GLY A 260 5.02 -15.77 6.28
N ASP A 261 6.14 -16.47 6.28
CA ASP A 261 7.46 -15.91 5.93
C ASP A 261 7.65 -15.99 4.41
N TYR A 262 8.25 -14.96 3.80
CA TYR A 262 8.50 -14.95 2.35
C TYR A 262 9.34 -16.16 1.88
N SER A 263 10.18 -16.73 2.76
CA SER A 263 11.01 -17.91 2.47
C SER A 263 10.20 -19.21 2.37
N SER A 264 8.98 -19.24 2.92
CA SER A 264 8.04 -20.36 2.79
C SER A 264 7.37 -20.42 1.40
N ILE A 265 7.45 -19.34 0.63
CA ILE A 265 6.75 -19.24 -0.66
C ILE A 265 7.47 -20.04 -1.73
N LYS A 266 6.78 -21.04 -2.28
CA LYS A 266 7.21 -21.82 -3.45
C LYS A 266 6.55 -21.26 -4.69
N ILE A 267 7.37 -20.93 -5.68
CA ILE A 267 6.92 -20.38 -6.96
C ILE A 267 6.78 -21.55 -7.95
N GLY A 268 5.54 -21.79 -8.40
CA GLY A 268 5.25 -22.75 -9.46
C GLY A 268 5.58 -22.16 -10.84
N ALA A 269 6.05 -23.01 -11.75
CA ALA A 269 6.28 -22.61 -13.14
C ALA A 269 4.98 -22.11 -13.79
N ALA A 270 5.10 -21.16 -14.71
CA ALA A 270 4.00 -20.80 -15.59
C ALA A 270 3.70 -22.00 -16.49
N THR A 271 2.62 -22.73 -16.22
CA THR A 271 2.05 -23.63 -17.21
C THR A 271 1.23 -22.76 -18.15
N ASP A 272 1.67 -22.62 -19.40
CA ASP A 272 0.79 -22.07 -20.43
C ASP A 272 -0.50 -22.89 -20.42
N ASP A 273 -1.62 -22.23 -20.09
CA ASP A 273 -2.95 -22.84 -20.18
C ASP A 273 -3.34 -22.93 -21.66
N SER A 274 -2.62 -23.78 -22.39
CA SER A 274 -2.92 -24.23 -23.73
C SER A 274 -2.19 -25.54 -24.02
N THR A 275 -2.40 -26.57 -23.20
CA THR A 275 -2.08 -27.95 -23.61
C THR A 275 -3.19 -28.90 -23.21
N ASN A 276 -3.82 -29.45 -24.26
CA ASN A 276 -4.77 -30.56 -24.28
C ASN A 276 -4.61 -31.54 -23.10
N ALA A 277 -5.71 -31.75 -22.39
CA ALA A 277 -5.91 -32.95 -21.58
C ALA A 277 -5.80 -34.18 -22.50
N GLY A 278 -4.69 -34.90 -22.39
CA GLY A 278 -4.51 -36.15 -23.12
C GLY A 278 -3.06 -36.60 -23.18
N GLN A 279 -2.46 -36.97 -22.06
CA GLN A 279 -1.86 -38.30 -21.96
C GLN A 279 -1.45 -38.64 -20.54
N ASN A 280 -2.06 -39.74 -20.10
CA ASN A 280 -1.70 -40.64 -19.03
C ASN A 280 -0.17 -40.81 -18.90
N ASP A 281 0.39 -40.59 -17.71
CA ASP A 281 1.62 -41.29 -17.36
C ASP A 281 1.49 -41.94 -15.98
N THR A 282 1.66 -43.26 -16.03
CA THR A 282 1.49 -44.21 -14.95
C THR A 282 2.87 -44.55 -14.44
N THR A 283 3.02 -44.39 -13.13
CA THR A 283 4.08 -44.91 -12.26
C THR A 283 4.70 -46.25 -12.69
N SER A 284 6.03 -46.33 -12.78
CA SER A 284 6.92 -47.45 -12.37
C SER A 284 8.37 -47.06 -12.70
N GLY A 285 9.41 -47.24 -11.88
CA GLY A 285 9.66 -48.27 -10.89
C GLY A 285 10.87 -49.13 -11.30
N ASN A 286 12.09 -48.61 -11.07
CA ASN A 286 13.36 -49.30 -10.75
C ASN A 286 13.81 -50.58 -11.51
N THR A 287 15.05 -50.59 -12.07
CA THR A 287 16.16 -51.51 -11.70
C THR A 287 17.39 -51.39 -12.62
N THR A 288 18.52 -51.78 -12.02
CA THR A 288 19.96 -51.62 -12.31
C THR A 288 20.57 -52.61 -13.33
N SER A 289 21.68 -52.21 -13.98
CA SER A 289 23.04 -52.79 -13.84
C SER A 289 23.91 -52.70 -15.13
N GLU A 290 25.10 -52.09 -14.97
CA GLU A 290 26.48 -52.47 -15.42
C GLU A 290 26.73 -53.11 -16.82
N SER A 291 27.85 -52.94 -17.54
CA SER A 291 29.12 -52.22 -17.44
C SER A 291 29.95 -52.48 -18.73
N ALA A 292 31.06 -51.75 -18.87
CA ALA A 292 32.27 -52.00 -19.69
C ALA A 292 32.32 -51.36 -21.10
N SER A 293 33.43 -50.84 -21.63
CA SER A 293 34.75 -50.38 -21.15
C SER A 293 35.52 -49.95 -22.40
N GLY A 294 36.35 -48.91 -22.34
CA GLY A 294 37.27 -48.57 -23.45
C GLY A 294 38.00 -47.24 -23.24
N SER A 295 39.13 -47.30 -22.52
CA SER A 295 40.08 -46.21 -22.33
C SER A 295 41.11 -46.16 -23.46
N SER A 296 41.57 -44.96 -23.84
CA SER A 296 43.02 -44.67 -23.90
C SER A 296 43.34 -43.17 -23.94
N ASP A 297 44.33 -42.82 -23.13
CA ASP A 297 44.93 -41.52 -22.81
C ASP A 297 45.65 -40.80 -23.97
N ALA A 298 45.80 -39.47 -23.84
CA ALA A 298 47.12 -38.82 -23.92
C ALA A 298 47.11 -37.37 -23.36
N THR A 299 47.99 -37.17 -22.39
CA THR A 299 48.48 -35.95 -21.70
C THR A 299 49.24 -34.94 -22.57
N ALA A 300 49.17 -33.63 -22.25
CA ALA A 300 50.33 -32.75 -21.96
C ALA A 300 49.94 -31.28 -21.61
N THR A 301 50.74 -30.69 -20.72
CA THR A 301 50.66 -29.44 -19.93
C THR A 301 51.22 -28.16 -20.63
N PRO A 302 51.23 -26.95 -19.99
CA PRO A 302 50.94 -25.66 -20.63
C PRO A 302 52.17 -24.84 -21.06
N SER A 303 51.95 -23.81 -21.89
CA SER A 303 52.94 -22.77 -22.23
C SER A 303 52.35 -21.36 -22.10
N SER A 304 53.08 -20.55 -21.33
CA SER A 304 53.08 -19.09 -21.26
C SER A 304 53.39 -18.40 -22.59
N GLY A 305 52.89 -17.17 -22.79
CA GLY A 305 53.43 -16.23 -23.77
C GLY A 305 52.46 -15.12 -24.20
N PHE A 306 52.76 -13.88 -23.80
CA PHE A 306 52.21 -12.63 -24.37
C PHE A 306 52.66 -12.44 -25.84
N PRO A 307 51.99 -11.55 -26.60
CA PRO A 307 52.73 -10.36 -27.01
C PRO A 307 51.94 -9.04 -26.92
N VAL A 308 52.73 -7.97 -26.78
CA VAL A 308 52.41 -6.54 -26.82
C VAL A 308 52.76 -5.98 -28.21
N SER A 309 51.99 -5.02 -28.72
CA SER A 309 52.46 -3.84 -29.50
C SER A 309 51.24 -2.91 -29.74
N SER A 310 51.11 -1.73 -29.14
CA SER A 310 51.85 -0.46 -29.27
C SER A 310 51.43 0.39 -30.50
N GLY A 311 50.92 1.59 -30.21
CA GLY A 311 50.49 2.61 -31.17
C GLY A 311 49.78 3.78 -30.48
N ALA A 312 50.57 4.74 -30.00
CA ALA A 312 50.15 6.04 -29.42
C ALA A 312 50.65 7.19 -30.36
N PRO A 313 50.58 8.49 -30.00
CA PRO A 313 49.45 9.34 -29.55
C PRO A 313 49.42 10.73 -30.25
N LEU A 314 48.35 11.53 -30.06
CA LEU A 314 48.36 13.01 -30.13
C LEU A 314 47.30 13.56 -29.13
N ARG A 315 47.70 14.17 -27.99
CA ARG A 315 47.78 15.63 -27.67
C ARG A 315 46.47 16.41 -27.86
N ASN A 316 46.06 17.42 -27.09
CA ASN A 316 46.36 18.02 -25.78
C ASN A 316 45.39 19.23 -25.68
N SER A 317 44.71 19.49 -24.57
CA SER A 317 44.51 20.87 -24.06
C SER A 317 43.82 20.89 -22.71
N THR A 318 44.56 21.46 -21.76
CA THR A 318 44.16 21.89 -20.43
C THR A 318 43.66 23.33 -20.53
N THR A 319 42.61 23.70 -19.80
CA THR A 319 42.46 25.09 -19.33
C THR A 319 41.82 25.10 -17.95
N THR A 320 42.57 25.71 -17.04
CA THR A 320 42.28 26.16 -15.68
C THR A 320 41.05 27.08 -15.58
N GLY A 321 40.32 26.99 -14.46
CA GLY A 321 39.29 27.98 -14.11
C GLY A 321 38.79 27.81 -12.66
N THR A 322 38.93 28.87 -11.90
CA THR A 322 38.91 29.00 -10.43
C THR A 322 37.50 29.08 -9.81
N THR A 323 37.40 28.64 -8.55
CA THR A 323 36.49 29.01 -7.43
C THR A 323 35.32 29.97 -7.69
N ILE A 324 34.10 29.62 -7.24
CA ILE A 324 33.26 30.42 -6.30
C ILE A 324 32.00 29.62 -5.89
N ARG A 325 31.78 29.57 -4.57
CA ARG A 325 30.65 29.02 -3.82
C ARG A 325 29.53 30.08 -3.71
N PRO A 326 28.23 29.77 -3.87
CA PRO A 326 27.19 30.65 -3.39
C PRO A 326 26.86 30.30 -1.93
N THR A 327 27.01 31.30 -1.06
CA THR A 327 26.49 31.31 0.31
C THR A 327 25.28 32.23 0.29
N VAL A 328 24.11 31.76 0.72
CA VAL A 328 22.92 32.61 0.88
C VAL A 328 22.48 32.54 2.34
N ALA A 329 22.54 33.68 3.00
CA ALA A 329 21.92 33.98 4.29
C ALA A 329 21.60 35.50 4.32
N PRO A 330 20.66 35.95 5.17
CA PRO A 330 19.60 36.88 4.79
C PRO A 330 19.96 38.35 5.00
N SER A 331 19.27 39.24 4.28
CA SER A 331 19.27 40.68 4.57
C SER A 331 17.94 41.09 5.18
N ALA A 332 18.02 41.56 6.43
CA ALA A 332 17.03 42.45 7.02
C ALA A 332 17.57 43.88 6.94
N THR A 333 16.73 44.82 6.47
CA THR A 333 16.84 46.22 6.90
C THR A 333 15.47 46.88 6.90
N GLN A 334 15.32 47.71 7.90
CA GLN A 334 14.13 48.27 8.51
C GLN A 334 13.91 49.72 8.05
N SER A 335 12.76 50.28 8.42
CA SER A 335 12.36 51.71 8.53
C SER A 335 11.36 52.14 7.45
N GLY A 336 10.19 52.72 7.75
CA GLY A 336 9.60 53.15 9.02
C GLY A 336 8.53 54.22 8.76
N SER A 337 7.70 54.49 9.79
CA SER A 337 6.72 55.59 9.93
C SER A 337 5.35 55.35 9.28
N SER A 338 4.18 55.69 9.84
CA SER A 338 3.72 56.12 11.18
C SER A 338 2.23 56.45 11.01
N ALA A 339 1.33 55.98 11.89
CA ALA A 339 0.07 56.66 12.24
C ALA A 339 -0.65 55.91 13.38
N SER A 340 -1.39 56.67 14.18
CA SER A 340 -1.60 56.49 15.61
C SER A 340 -3.08 56.33 15.97
N ALA A 341 -3.32 55.81 17.19
CA ALA A 341 -4.52 55.93 18.05
C ALA A 341 -5.78 55.15 17.60
N THR A 342 -6.59 54.53 18.47
CA THR A 342 -6.99 54.90 19.83
C THR A 342 -7.53 53.65 20.57
N ALA A 343 -7.34 53.58 21.89
CA ALA A 343 -7.96 52.60 22.77
C ALA A 343 -9.36 53.06 23.24
N SER A 344 -10.26 52.11 23.51
CA SER A 344 -11.30 52.29 24.51
C SER A 344 -11.62 50.98 25.23
N THR A 345 -11.66 51.11 26.55
CA THR A 345 -11.99 50.13 27.58
C THR A 345 -13.51 49.90 27.66
N GLY A 346 -13.92 48.69 28.04
CA GLY A 346 -15.30 48.42 28.47
C GLY A 346 -15.45 47.02 29.07
N ALA A 347 -15.28 46.92 30.39
CA ALA A 347 -15.57 45.73 31.18
C ALA A 347 -17.08 45.58 31.42
N SER A 348 -17.58 44.35 31.53
CA SER A 348 -18.72 43.98 32.37
C SER A 348 -18.72 42.47 32.65
N ALA A 349 -18.93 42.15 33.92
CA ALA A 349 -18.90 40.82 34.52
C ALA A 349 -20.31 40.29 34.83
N ALA A 350 -20.46 38.97 34.88
CA ALA A 350 -21.38 38.19 35.73
C ALA A 350 -21.01 36.69 35.53
N ALA A 351 -20.45 35.93 36.47
CA ALA A 351 -20.78 35.55 37.85
C ALA A 351 -21.91 34.49 37.98
N GLY A 352 -21.51 33.32 38.51
CA GLY A 352 -22.36 32.29 39.14
C GLY A 352 -22.55 31.01 38.29
N LYS A 353 -22.38 29.78 38.79
CA LYS A 353 -22.32 29.29 40.18
C LYS A 353 -21.74 27.87 40.20
N LEU A 354 -20.93 27.61 41.23
CA LEU A 354 -20.33 26.34 41.63
C LEU A 354 -21.39 25.40 42.23
N LEU A 355 -21.30 24.09 41.99
CA LEU A 355 -21.87 23.05 42.88
C LEU A 355 -21.01 21.78 42.80
N THR A 356 -20.49 21.42 43.96
CA THR A 356 -19.70 20.25 44.32
C THR A 356 -20.57 19.00 44.50
N GLY A 357 -20.03 17.81 44.26
CA GLY A 357 -20.58 16.55 44.76
C GLY A 357 -19.95 15.30 44.14
N ALA A 358 -19.14 14.60 44.94
CA ALA A 358 -18.48 13.34 44.61
C ALA A 358 -19.42 12.13 44.72
N THR A 359 -19.17 11.06 43.94
CA THR A 359 -19.26 9.67 44.44
C THR A 359 -18.55 8.68 43.51
N VAL A 360 -17.78 7.80 44.15
CA VAL A 360 -17.13 6.60 43.61
C VAL A 360 -18.18 5.53 43.31
N GLY A 361 -18.02 4.80 42.20
CA GLY A 361 -18.88 3.66 41.86
C GLY A 361 -18.21 2.74 40.85
N THR A 362 -17.44 1.78 41.36
CA THR A 362 -17.00 0.56 40.66
C THR A 362 -18.20 -0.29 40.25
N GLY A 363 -18.27 -0.70 38.99
CA GLY A 363 -19.28 -1.64 38.49
C GLY A 363 -18.79 -2.42 37.28
N LEU A 364 -18.47 -3.70 37.52
CA LEU A 364 -18.18 -4.73 36.51
C LEU A 364 -19.35 -4.86 35.51
N PHE A 365 -19.04 -4.88 34.22
CA PHE A 365 -19.74 -5.64 33.19
C PHE A 365 -18.64 -6.12 32.22
N GLY A 366 -18.39 -7.41 32.00
CA GLY A 366 -19.36 -8.46 31.75
C GLY A 366 -19.30 -8.76 30.26
N PHE A 367 -18.31 -9.56 29.86
CA PHE A 367 -18.15 -10.06 28.49
C PHE A 367 -19.42 -10.78 28.03
N ALA A 368 -19.96 -10.35 26.89
CA ALA A 368 -20.82 -11.16 26.04
C ALA A 368 -20.59 -10.73 24.59
N LEU A 369 -19.56 -11.32 23.98
CA LEU A 369 -19.30 -11.23 22.55
C LEU A 369 -20.30 -12.16 21.84
N VAL A 370 -21.31 -11.60 21.20
CA VAL A 370 -22.15 -12.33 20.23
C VAL A 370 -21.64 -11.97 18.85
N ALA A 371 -20.84 -12.86 18.28
CA ALA A 371 -20.50 -12.83 16.87
C ALA A 371 -21.75 -13.23 16.07
N MET A 372 -22.31 -12.30 15.30
CA MET A 372 -23.21 -12.60 14.20
C MET A 372 -22.40 -12.44 12.91
N ALA A 373 -21.92 -13.57 12.41
CA ALA A 373 -21.50 -13.72 11.03
C ALA A 373 -22.73 -13.82 10.15
N GLY A 374 -22.68 -13.15 8.99
CA GLY A 374 -23.62 -13.34 7.90
C GLY A 374 -24.57 -12.17 7.72
N LEU A 375 -24.39 -11.41 6.65
CA LEU A 375 -25.33 -11.40 5.52
C LEU A 375 -24.85 -10.36 4.49
N PHE A 376 -24.53 -10.89 3.30
CA PHE A 376 -24.27 -10.25 1.99
C PHE A 376 -22.87 -9.72 1.71
#